data_AF-A0A383AEL1-F1
#
_entry.id   AF-A0A383AEL1-F1
#
_cell.length_a   1.000
_cell.length_b   1.000
_cell.length_c   1.000
_cell.angle_alpha   90.00
_cell.angle_beta   90.00
_cell.angle_gamma   90.00
#
_symmetry.space_group_name_H-M   'P 1'
#
loop_
_entity.id
_entity.type
_entity.pdbx_description
1 polymer ?
#
loop_
_entity_poly.entity_id
_entity_poly.type
_entity_poly.pdbx_seq_one_letter_code
_entity_poly.pdbx_strand_id
1 'polypeptide(L)'
;MGQMIDEEDCEVCHPFEQEWIFTYGDLVTLLFCFFVLLVSLCKTDVEKIKQISASFKENPPGSPFVFTGQSSNLDKAAQQLEKLDVPDDVEINASNKGVEITFRRTVSFEQGSIEISEKAVKAM
;
A
#
# COMPACT_ATOMS: atom_id res chain seq x y z
N MET A 1 -45.36 5.97 19.49
CA MET A 1 -46.56 6.82 19.43
C MET A 1 -46.10 8.18 18.91
N GLY A 2 -46.21 8.41 17.60
CA GLY A 2 -46.00 9.76 17.05
C GLY A 2 -47.27 10.57 17.31
N GLN A 3 -47.14 11.77 17.87
CA GLN A 3 -48.27 12.69 17.99
C GLN A 3 -48.65 13.17 16.60
N MET A 4 -49.94 13.14 16.27
CA MET A 4 -50.46 13.81 15.08
C MET A 4 -50.40 15.30 15.38
N ILE A 5 -49.66 16.03 14.54
CA ILE A 5 -49.53 17.47 14.60
C ILE A 5 -50.82 18.04 13.99
N ASP A 6 -51.43 19.03 14.65
CA ASP A 6 -52.61 19.71 14.12
C ASP A 6 -52.23 20.43 12.80
N GLU A 7 -53.13 20.41 11.81
CA GLU A 7 -52.86 20.88 10.44
C GLU A 7 -52.45 22.37 10.38
N GLU A 8 -52.81 23.15 11.41
CA GLU A 8 -52.49 24.57 11.58
C GLU A 8 -51.06 24.82 12.10
N ASP A 9 -50.40 23.84 12.70
CA ASP A 9 -49.01 23.90 13.22
C ASP A 9 -47.98 23.31 12.23
N CYS A 10 -48.40 22.96 11.02
CA CYS A 10 -47.51 22.47 9.98
C CYS A 10 -46.61 23.62 9.51
N GLU A 11 -45.30 23.53 9.79
CA GLU A 11 -44.31 24.46 9.27
C GLU A 11 -44.48 24.60 7.75
N VAL A 12 -44.50 25.84 7.24
CA VAL A 12 -44.64 26.09 5.81
C VAL A 12 -43.51 25.36 5.09
N CYS A 13 -43.86 24.32 4.32
CA CYS A 13 -42.92 23.59 3.49
C CYS A 13 -42.30 24.56 2.48
N HIS A 14 -41.12 25.07 2.80
CA HIS A 14 -40.32 25.81 1.82
C HIS A 14 -39.89 24.80 0.75
N PRO A 15 -40.29 25.00 -0.52
CA PRO A 15 -39.92 24.08 -1.59
C PRO A 15 -38.39 24.04 -1.67
N PHE A 16 -37.84 22.83 -1.54
CA PHE A 16 -36.41 22.64 -1.60
C PHE A 16 -35.96 22.76 -3.05
N GLU A 17 -35.21 23.81 -3.40
CA GLU A 17 -34.88 24.12 -4.80
C GLU A 17 -34.06 23.01 -5.52
N GLN A 18 -33.49 22.05 -4.79
CA GLN A 18 -32.65 20.97 -5.33
C GLN A 18 -33.31 19.59 -5.25
N GLU A 19 -34.60 19.48 -5.60
CA GLU A 19 -35.36 18.21 -5.52
C GLU A 19 -34.70 17.04 -6.27
N TRP A 20 -33.91 17.32 -7.32
CA TRP A 20 -33.16 16.34 -8.09
C TRP A 20 -32.14 15.55 -7.24
N ILE A 21 -31.68 16.09 -6.10
CA ILE A 21 -30.72 15.40 -5.24
C ILE A 21 -31.34 14.15 -4.60
N PHE A 22 -32.65 14.15 -4.35
CA PHE A 22 -33.33 13.03 -3.73
C PHE A 22 -33.42 11.84 -4.68
N THR A 23 -33.81 12.09 -5.93
CA THR A 23 -33.87 11.04 -6.96
C THR A 23 -32.47 10.57 -7.35
N TYR A 24 -31.49 11.47 -7.41
CA TYR A 24 -30.09 11.10 -7.61
C TYR A 24 -29.54 10.25 -6.45
N GLY A 25 -29.84 10.63 -5.21
CA GLY A 25 -29.43 9.90 -4.00
C GLY A 25 -29.99 8.50 -3.96
N ASP A 26 -31.25 8.31 -4.37
CA ASP A 26 -31.86 6.98 -4.49
C ASP A 26 -31.14 6.11 -5.54
N LEU A 27 -30.87 6.65 -6.74
CA LEU A 27 -30.13 5.94 -7.78
C LEU A 27 -28.71 5.55 -7.36
N VAL A 28 -27.97 6.46 -6.71
CA VAL A 28 -26.61 6.18 -6.21
C VAL A 28 -26.64 5.14 -5.09
N THR A 29 -27.64 5.19 -4.20
CA THR A 29 -27.76 4.24 -3.10
C THR A 29 -28.08 2.83 -3.62
N LEU A 30 -28.97 2.70 -4.61
CA LEU A 30 -29.25 1.43 -5.27
C LEU A 30 -28.00 0.88 -5.97
N LEU A 31 -27.24 1.73 -6.66
CA LEU A 31 -25.99 1.36 -7.31
C LEU A 31 -24.92 0.93 -6.29
N PHE A 32 -24.79 1.65 -5.17
CA PHE A 32 -23.90 1.29 -4.08
C PHE A 32 -24.26 -0.07 -3.47
N CYS A 33 -25.54 -0.28 -3.18
CA CYS A 33 -26.05 -1.54 -2.66
C CYS A 33 -25.76 -2.70 -3.63
N PHE A 34 -25.94 -2.47 -4.94
CA PHE A 34 -25.56 -3.44 -5.97
C PHE A 34 -24.07 -3.79 -5.93
N PHE A 35 -23.17 -2.80 -5.82
CA PHE A 35 -21.73 -3.08 -5.72
C PHE A 35 -21.34 -3.80 -4.42
N VAL A 36 -21.96 -3.47 -3.28
CA VAL A 36 -21.74 -4.18 -2.02
C VAL A 36 -22.14 -5.65 -2.15
N LEU A 37 -23.27 -5.93 -2.82
CA LEU A 37 -23.68 -7.30 -3.10
C LEU A 37 -22.67 -8.01 -4.01
N LEU A 38 -22.21 -7.39 -5.09
CA LEU A 38 -21.17 -7.96 -5.95
C LEU A 38 -19.89 -8.30 -5.16
N VAL A 39 -19.44 -7.40 -4.28
CA VAL A 39 -18.25 -7.61 -3.45
C VAL A 39 -18.45 -8.78 -2.48
N SER A 40 -19.65 -8.93 -1.91
CA SER A 40 -19.95 -10.06 -1.01
C SER A 40 -19.95 -11.44 -1.69
N LEU A 41 -20.20 -11.47 -3.01
CA LEU A 41 -20.13 -12.69 -3.82
C LEU A 41 -18.70 -13.02 -4.29
N CYS A 42 -17.77 -12.07 -4.23
CA CYS A 42 -16.38 -12.30 -4.60
C CYS A 42 -15.63 -13.08 -3.51
N LYS A 43 -14.87 -14.10 -3.92
CA LYS A 43 -13.89 -14.73 -3.02
C LYS A 43 -12.73 -13.77 -2.78
N THR A 44 -12.64 -13.27 -1.56
CA THR A 44 -11.54 -12.42 -1.12
C THR A 44 -10.30 -13.26 -0.77
N ASP A 45 -9.14 -12.86 -1.28
CA ASP A 45 -7.83 -13.41 -0.93
C ASP A 45 -7.16 -12.52 0.12
N VAL A 46 -6.78 -13.11 1.26
CA VAL A 46 -6.18 -12.43 2.41
C VAL A 46 -4.85 -11.78 2.05
N GLU A 47 -4.06 -12.38 1.14
CA GLU A 47 -2.77 -11.83 0.75
C GLU A 47 -2.94 -10.53 -0.06
N LYS A 48 -3.95 -10.48 -0.93
CA LYS A 48 -4.25 -9.30 -1.75
C LYS A 48 -4.76 -8.14 -0.91
N ILE A 49 -5.64 -8.41 0.07
CA ILE A 49 -6.08 -7.39 1.02
C ILE A 49 -4.91 -6.85 1.85
N LYS A 50 -4.00 -7.72 2.29
CA LYS A 50 -2.82 -7.30 3.05
C LYS A 50 -1.92 -6.34 2.25
N GLN A 51 -1.67 -6.63 0.98
CA GLN A 51 -0.90 -5.74 0.09
C GLN A 51 -1.57 -4.38 -0.12
N ILE A 52 -2.89 -4.38 -0.30
CA ILE A 52 -3.69 -3.16 -0.43
C ILE A 52 -3.64 -2.35 0.89
N SER A 53 -3.81 -3.00 2.04
CA SER A 53 -3.76 -2.35 3.35
C SER A 53 -2.37 -1.76 3.67
N ALA A 54 -1.31 -2.40 3.19
CA ALA A 54 0.05 -1.88 3.32
C ALA A 54 0.26 -0.61 2.49
N SER A 55 -0.44 -0.49 1.36
CA SER A 55 -0.40 0.71 0.50
C SER A 55 -1.21 1.88 1.09
N PHE A 56 -2.19 1.61 1.94
CA PHE A 56 -2.97 2.65 2.64
C PHE A 56 -2.34 3.13 3.95
N LYS A 57 -1.22 2.54 4.38
CA LYS A 57 -0.50 3.05 5.55
C LYS A 57 0.12 4.41 5.19
N GLU A 58 -0.39 5.46 5.81
CA GLU A 58 0.25 6.77 5.77
C GLU A 58 1.66 6.65 6.33
N ASN A 59 2.63 6.90 5.46
CA ASN A 59 3.98 7.17 5.91
C ASN A 59 3.98 8.53 6.63
N PRO A 60 4.73 8.66 7.74
CA PRO A 60 4.81 9.91 8.49
C PRO A 60 5.24 11.07 7.56
N PRO A 61 4.70 12.29 7.77
CA PRO A 61 5.00 13.43 6.91
C PRO A 61 6.51 13.70 6.90
N GLY A 62 7.15 13.50 5.74
CA GLY A 62 8.57 13.77 5.53
C GLY A 62 9.42 12.57 5.10
N SER A 63 8.89 11.35 5.02
CA SER A 63 9.60 10.22 4.38
C SER A 63 9.19 10.07 2.91
N PRO A 64 10.12 9.77 1.99
CA PRO A 64 9.77 9.46 0.62
C PRO A 64 8.81 8.26 0.60
N PHE A 65 7.76 8.35 -0.21
CA PHE A 65 6.82 7.27 -0.45
C PHE A 65 7.57 6.08 -1.07
N VAL A 66 8.03 5.15 -0.23
CA VAL A 66 8.57 3.88 -0.68
C VAL A 66 7.38 2.92 -0.77
N PHE A 67 6.93 2.66 -1.99
CA PHE A 67 6.01 1.57 -2.29
C PHE A 67 6.76 0.24 -2.08
N THR A 68 6.85 -0.23 -0.85
CA THR A 68 7.36 -1.58 -0.55
C THR A 68 6.24 -2.59 -0.85
N GLY A 69 5.93 -2.73 -2.14
CA GLY A 69 5.03 -3.76 -2.64
C GLY A 69 5.71 -5.13 -2.60
N GLN A 70 5.83 -5.74 -1.42
CA GLN A 70 5.87 -7.20 -1.15
C GLN A 70 6.33 -7.45 0.30
N SER A 71 5.37 -7.52 1.23
CA SER A 71 5.67 -7.92 2.60
C SER A 71 5.90 -9.44 2.67
N SER A 72 7.11 -9.87 3.03
CA SER A 72 7.37 -10.65 4.26
C SER A 72 8.67 -11.46 4.23
N ASN A 73 9.19 -11.77 3.04
CA ASN A 73 10.36 -12.65 2.90
C ASN A 73 11.63 -11.89 2.47
N LEU A 74 11.48 -10.87 1.62
CA LEU A 74 12.58 -10.03 1.16
C LEU A 74 13.05 -9.04 2.22
N ASP A 75 12.13 -8.47 3.01
CA ASP A 75 12.48 -7.60 4.15
C ASP A 75 13.26 -8.38 5.23
N LYS A 76 12.87 -9.64 5.47
CA LYS A 76 13.60 -10.52 6.40
C LYS A 76 14.98 -10.88 5.86
N ALA A 77 15.08 -11.16 4.55
CA ALA A 77 16.36 -11.41 3.90
C ALA A 77 17.26 -10.18 3.97
N ALA A 78 16.75 -8.98 3.66
CA ALA A 78 17.50 -7.73 3.75
C ALA A 78 17.97 -7.45 5.19
N GLN A 79 17.11 -7.64 6.20
CA GLN A 79 17.47 -7.51 7.62
C GLN A 79 18.47 -8.58 8.09
N GLN A 80 18.49 -9.76 7.47
CA GLN A 80 19.49 -10.79 7.76
C GLN A 80 20.83 -10.52 7.07
N LEU A 81 20.79 -9.95 5.86
CA LEU A 81 21.97 -9.49 5.11
C LEU A 81 22.62 -8.27 5.78
N GLU A 82 21.84 -7.36 6.36
CA GLU A 82 22.34 -6.22 7.15
C GLU A 82 22.98 -6.64 8.50
N LYS A 83 22.63 -7.84 9.00
CA LYS A 83 23.28 -8.43 10.20
C LYS A 83 24.55 -9.20 9.87
N LEU A 84 24.79 -9.51 8.59
CA LEU A 84 26.13 -9.88 8.14
C LEU A 84 26.92 -8.58 8.02
N ASP A 85 28.18 -8.60 8.47
CA ASP A 85 29.13 -7.48 8.42
C ASP A 85 29.47 -7.14 6.96
N VAL A 86 28.52 -6.54 6.26
CA VAL A 86 28.63 -6.16 4.86
C VAL A 86 29.48 -4.89 4.80
N PRO A 87 30.57 -4.85 4.00
CA PRO A 87 31.42 -3.67 3.87
C PRO A 87 30.63 -2.43 3.39
N ASP A 88 30.98 -1.23 3.90
CA ASP A 88 30.32 0.06 3.60
C ASP A 88 30.18 0.42 2.11
N ASP A 89 30.87 -0.29 1.22
CA ASP A 89 30.91 -0.08 -0.23
C ASP A 89 29.96 -1.00 -1.03
N VAL A 90 29.04 -1.70 -0.35
CA VAL A 90 28.03 -2.58 -0.95
C VAL A 90 26.64 -1.94 -0.83
N GLU A 91 25.98 -1.73 -1.97
CA GLU A 91 24.65 -1.13 -2.02
C GLU A 91 23.60 -2.23 -2.26
N ILE A 92 22.67 -2.40 -1.31
CA ILE A 92 21.62 -3.42 -1.36
C ILE A 92 20.30 -2.74 -1.73
N ASN A 93 19.76 -3.07 -2.91
CA ASN A 93 18.49 -2.55 -3.40
C ASN A 93 17.46 -3.70 -3.48
N ALA A 94 16.33 -3.54 -2.80
CA ALA A 94 15.21 -4.48 -2.93
C ALA A 94 14.30 -4.02 -4.07
N SER A 95 14.16 -4.85 -5.11
CA SER A 95 13.32 -4.58 -6.29
C SER A 95 12.27 -5.68 -6.48
N ASN A 96 11.23 -5.41 -7.29
CA ASN A 96 10.15 -6.36 -7.62
C ASN A 96 10.70 -7.68 -8.23
N LYS A 97 11.90 -7.66 -8.81
CA LYS A 97 12.55 -8.83 -9.42
C LYS A 97 13.49 -9.61 -8.48
N GLY A 98 13.78 -9.10 -7.29
CA GLY A 98 14.71 -9.72 -6.33
C GLY A 98 15.55 -8.70 -5.55
N VAL A 99 16.52 -9.20 -4.80
CA VAL A 99 17.52 -8.39 -4.08
C VAL A 99 18.69 -8.13 -5.02
N GLU A 100 18.90 -6.87 -5.39
CA GLU A 100 20.03 -6.43 -6.20
C GLU A 100 21.16 -5.96 -5.26
N ILE A 101 22.23 -6.73 -5.21
CA ILE A 101 23.42 -6.40 -4.44
C ILE A 101 24.46 -5.83 -5.41
N THR A 102 24.71 -4.53 -5.33
CA THR A 102 25.68 -3.83 -6.17
C THR A 102 27.00 -3.70 -5.42
N PHE A 103 28.04 -4.35 -5.93
CA PHE A 103 29.39 -4.23 -5.41
C PHE A 103 30.18 -3.21 -6.23
N ARG A 104 30.85 -2.26 -5.57
CA ARG A 104 31.81 -1.37 -6.24
C ARG A 104 33.04 -2.16 -6.70
N ARG A 105 33.57 -1.80 -7.87
CA ARG A 105 34.74 -2.46 -8.49
C ARG A 105 35.93 -2.60 -7.52
N THR A 106 36.17 -1.58 -6.70
CA THR A 106 37.28 -1.54 -5.73
C THR A 106 37.17 -2.59 -4.63
N VAL A 107 35.96 -3.08 -4.35
CA VAL A 107 35.70 -4.15 -3.38
C VAL A 107 35.75 -5.51 -4.05
N SER A 108 35.25 -5.62 -5.29
CA SER A 108 35.27 -6.87 -6.05
C SER A 108 36.68 -7.26 -6.50
N PHE A 109 37.53 -6.28 -6.83
CA PHE A 109 38.85 -6.51 -7.41
C PHE A 109 39.89 -5.54 -6.84
N GLU A 110 41.10 -6.04 -6.60
CA GLU A 110 42.25 -5.18 -6.32
C GLU A 110 42.75 -4.48 -7.60
N GLN A 111 43.41 -3.33 -7.46
CA GLN A 111 43.86 -2.54 -8.60
C GLN A 111 44.83 -3.34 -9.48
N GLY A 112 44.40 -3.66 -10.70
CA GLY A 112 45.20 -4.43 -11.67
C GLY A 112 45.06 -5.95 -11.56
N SER A 113 44.22 -6.45 -10.65
CA SER A 113 43.88 -7.87 -10.55
C SER A 113 42.52 -8.17 -11.19
N ILE A 114 42.42 -9.35 -11.80
CA ILE A 114 41.16 -9.94 -12.29
C ILE A 114 40.60 -10.96 -11.29
N GLU A 115 41.29 -11.20 -10.18
CA GLU A 115 40.88 -12.12 -9.13
C GLU A 115 39.95 -11.42 -8.13
N ILE A 116 38.91 -12.14 -7.72
CA ILE A 116 37.90 -11.64 -6.78
C ILE A 116 38.55 -11.52 -5.39
N SER A 117 38.38 -10.38 -4.74
CA SER A 117 38.94 -10.16 -3.40
C SER A 117 38.27 -11.07 -2.35
N GLU A 118 39.03 -11.47 -1.33
CA GLU A 118 38.50 -12.30 -0.22
C GLU A 118 37.32 -11.62 0.50
N LYS A 119 37.30 -10.28 0.52
CA LYS A 119 36.18 -9.48 1.06
C LYS A 119 34.91 -9.66 0.24
N ALA A 120 35.01 -9.71 -1.08
CA ALA A 120 33.88 -9.93 -1.97
C ALA A 120 33.40 -11.39 -1.92
N VAL A 121 34.32 -12.36 -1.77
CA VAL A 121 33.96 -13.78 -1.59
C VAL A 121 33.19 -14.01 -0.29
N LYS A 122 33.54 -13.30 0.79
CA LYS A 122 32.84 -13.42 2.08
C LYS A 122 31.46 -12.75 2.11
N ALA A 123 31.20 -11.84 1.17
CA ALA A 123 29.95 -11.10 1.06
C ALA A 123 28.94 -11.72 0.07
N MET A 124 29.39 -12.69 -0.74
CA MET A 124 28.54 -13.55 -1.58
C MET A 124 28.14 -14.82 -0.81
#